data_AF-A0A2V8SQA2-F1
#
_entry.id   AF-A0A2V8SQA2-F1
#
_cell.length_a   1.000
_cell.length_b   1.000
_cell.length_c   1.000
_cell.angle_alpha   90.00
_cell.angle_beta   90.00
_cell.angle_gamma   90.00
#
_symmetry.space_group_name_H-M   'P 1'
#
loop_
_entity.id
_entity.type
_entity.pdbx_description
1 polymer ?
#
loop_
_entity_poly.entity_id
_entity_poly.type
_entity_poly.pdbx_seq_one_letter_code
_entity_poly.pdbx_strand_id
1 'polypeptide(L)'
;MTGISKDWLVVIAFFIGFFVFTTAETIWINRRTDSGFPRSLFVAFGSNVFAITIGYFGSFLIMGVILALVWDESIDQVPAKNTFLWTAVSAAILFPILLLGFVKRLLVKIARIERIERPRLYAFLAAFLFNVFVAIAPALVSYFV
;
A
#
# COMPACT_ATOMS: atom_id res chain seq x y z
N MET A 1 28.20 -9.95 -2.42
CA MET A 1 27.60 -8.71 -1.86
C MET A 1 27.46 -8.88 -0.36
N THR A 2 27.78 -7.88 0.44
CA THR A 2 27.51 -7.90 1.89
C THR A 2 26.00 -7.80 2.14
N GLY A 3 25.50 -8.27 3.29
CA GLY A 3 24.07 -8.21 3.62
C GLY A 3 23.48 -6.79 3.51
N ILE A 4 24.26 -5.80 3.95
CA ILE A 4 23.90 -4.38 3.87
C ILE A 4 23.63 -3.94 2.42
N SER A 5 24.43 -4.38 1.45
CA SER A 5 24.23 -4.03 0.04
C SER A 5 22.93 -4.63 -0.52
N LYS A 6 22.50 -5.80 -0.04
CA LYS A 6 21.24 -6.43 -0.46
C LYS A 6 20.03 -5.65 0.05
N ASP A 7 20.06 -5.22 1.32
CA ASP A 7 18.98 -4.45 1.92
C ASP A 7 18.78 -3.10 1.20
N TRP A 8 19.87 -2.42 0.86
CA TRP A 8 19.79 -1.17 0.10
C TRP A 8 19.23 -1.37 -1.32
N LEU A 9 19.51 -2.49 -1.98
CA LEU A 9 18.90 -2.80 -3.28
C LEU A 9 17.39 -2.99 -3.18
N VAL A 10 16.92 -3.62 -2.12
CA VAL A 10 15.48 -3.78 -1.84
C VAL A 10 14.80 -2.42 -1.64
N VAL A 11 15.44 -1.53 -0.87
CA VAL A 11 14.95 -0.16 -0.66
C VAL A 11 14.91 0.63 -1.97
N ILE A 12 15.96 0.55 -2.80
CA ILE A 12 16.00 1.21 -4.10
C ILE A 12 14.90 0.69 -5.02
N ALA A 13 14.70 -0.63 -5.08
CA ALA A 13 13.67 -1.26 -5.91
C ALA A 13 12.26 -0.82 -5.48
N PHE A 14 12.01 -0.71 -4.17
CA PHE A 14 10.79 -0.14 -3.62
C PHE A 14 10.55 1.28 -4.12
N PHE A 15 11.55 2.17 -4.02
CA PHE A 15 11.41 3.56 -4.46
C PHE A 15 11.19 3.67 -5.97
N ILE A 16 11.92 2.90 -6.78
CA ILE A 16 11.71 2.85 -8.23
C ILE A 16 10.27 2.42 -8.54
N GLY A 17 9.80 1.34 -7.91
CA GLY A 17 8.43 0.86 -8.08
C GLY A 17 7.39 1.92 -7.71
N PHE A 18 7.59 2.57 -6.56
CA PHE A 18 6.75 3.66 -6.09
C PHE A 18 6.65 4.82 -7.10
N PHE A 19 7.79 5.32 -7.59
CA PHE A 19 7.82 6.46 -8.51
C PHE A 19 7.24 6.08 -9.88
N VAL A 20 7.62 4.92 -10.43
CA VAL A 20 7.09 4.43 -11.71
C VAL A 20 5.57 4.31 -11.66
N PHE A 21 5.03 3.67 -10.61
CA PHE A 21 3.58 3.52 -10.47
C PHE A 21 2.89 4.88 -10.30
N THR A 22 3.43 5.74 -9.44
CA THR A 22 2.84 7.06 -9.16
C THR A 22 2.82 7.95 -10.41
N THR A 23 3.89 7.93 -11.21
CA THR A 23 3.95 8.66 -12.48
C THR A 23 2.97 8.08 -13.49
N ALA A 24 2.89 6.75 -13.63
CA ALA A 24 1.93 6.11 -14.52
C ALA A 24 0.48 6.44 -14.15
N GLU A 25 0.15 6.37 -12.85
CA GLU A 25 -1.16 6.74 -12.33
C GLU A 25 -1.48 8.22 -12.57
N THR A 26 -0.51 9.11 -12.33
CA THR A 26 -0.65 10.55 -12.59
C THR A 26 -0.98 10.83 -14.06
N ILE A 27 -0.24 10.21 -14.99
CA ILE A 27 -0.46 10.36 -16.43
C ILE A 27 -1.85 9.82 -16.82
N TRP A 28 -2.24 8.67 -16.26
CA TRP A 28 -3.54 8.06 -16.53
C TRP A 28 -4.69 8.96 -16.06
N ILE A 29 -4.64 9.48 -14.84
CA ILE A 29 -5.64 10.42 -14.31
C ILE A 29 -5.70 11.64 -15.23
N ASN A 30 -4.56 12.28 -15.50
CA ASN A 30 -4.52 13.51 -16.30
C ASN A 30 -5.12 13.31 -17.69
N ARG A 31 -4.79 12.21 -18.37
CA ARG A 31 -5.35 11.89 -19.70
C ARG A 31 -6.84 11.58 -19.65
N ARG A 32 -7.34 10.96 -18.58
CA ARG A 32 -8.73 10.54 -18.50
C ARG A 32 -9.67 11.66 -18.06
N THR A 33 -9.19 12.57 -17.22
CA THR A 33 -10.06 13.56 -16.57
C THR A 33 -9.80 14.99 -16.98
N ASP A 34 -8.72 15.25 -17.72
CA ASP A 34 -8.34 16.60 -18.18
C ASP A 34 -8.26 17.62 -17.02
N SER A 35 -7.82 17.12 -15.85
CA SER A 35 -7.85 17.81 -14.56
C SER A 35 -6.61 18.66 -14.30
N GLY A 36 -5.64 18.64 -15.21
CA GLY A 36 -4.32 19.24 -15.06
C GLY A 36 -3.34 18.33 -14.33
N PHE A 37 -2.07 18.40 -14.74
CA PHE A 37 -1.00 17.57 -14.20
C PHE A 37 -0.77 17.74 -12.68
N PRO A 38 -0.74 18.97 -12.11
CA PRO A 38 -0.49 19.14 -10.67
C PRO A 38 -1.58 18.52 -9.79
N ARG A 39 -2.84 18.61 -10.22
CA ARG A 39 -3.98 18.05 -9.51
C ARG A 39 -3.95 16.52 -9.55
N SER A 40 -3.63 15.95 -10.71
CA SER A 40 -3.47 14.51 -10.90
C SER A 40 -2.32 13.95 -10.05
N LEU A 41 -1.20 14.68 -10.02
CA LEU A 41 -0.03 14.33 -9.21
C LEU A 41 -0.36 14.35 -7.72
N PHE A 42 -1.05 15.39 -7.24
CA PHE A 42 -1.48 15.47 -5.84
C PHE A 42 -2.34 14.27 -5.41
N VAL A 43 -3.28 13.84 -6.26
CA VAL A 43 -4.13 12.68 -5.98
C VAL A 43 -3.31 11.39 -5.95
N ALA A 44 -2.48 11.13 -6.96
CA ALA A 44 -1.68 9.92 -7.06
C ALA A 44 -0.59 9.87 -5.97
N PHE A 45 0.30 10.87 -5.94
CA PHE A 45 1.41 10.94 -5.00
C PHE A 45 0.92 11.07 -3.56
N GLY A 46 -0.03 11.95 -3.28
CA GLY A 46 -0.56 12.18 -1.93
C GLY A 46 -1.20 10.92 -1.34
N SER A 47 -2.00 10.19 -2.13
CA SER A 47 -2.59 8.93 -1.65
C SER A 47 -1.53 7.84 -1.46
N ASN A 48 -0.58 7.69 -2.39
CA ASN A 48 0.43 6.64 -2.32
C ASN A 48 1.41 6.86 -1.17
N VAL A 49 1.86 8.10 -0.93
CA VAL A 49 2.70 8.44 0.25
C VAL A 49 1.93 8.16 1.53
N PHE A 50 0.68 8.61 1.64
CA PHE A 50 -0.13 8.40 2.84
C PHE A 50 -0.34 6.90 3.13
N ALA A 51 -0.59 6.09 2.11
CA ALA A 51 -0.74 4.65 2.27
C ALA A 51 0.59 3.96 2.65
N ILE A 52 1.73 4.42 2.12
CA ILE A 52 3.02 3.88 2.55
C ILE A 52 3.24 4.20 4.04
N THR A 53 3.07 5.46 4.42
CA THR A 53 3.40 5.91 5.76
C THR A 53 2.42 5.35 6.79
N ILE A 54 1.11 5.50 6.57
CA ILE A 54 0.10 5.13 7.58
C ILE A 54 -0.38 3.69 7.38
N GLY A 55 -0.53 3.24 6.14
CA GLY A 55 -0.99 1.88 5.83
C GLY A 55 0.00 0.82 6.29
N TYR A 56 1.27 0.91 5.85
CA TYR A 56 2.28 -0.04 6.30
C TYR A 56 2.63 0.11 7.79
N PHE A 57 2.60 1.33 8.34
CA PHE A 57 2.76 1.51 9.79
C PHE A 57 1.65 0.81 10.59
N GLY A 58 0.39 0.96 10.18
CA GLY A 58 -0.72 0.23 10.80
C GLY A 58 -0.56 -1.29 10.69
N SER A 59 -0.13 -1.77 9.53
CA SER A 59 0.17 -3.20 9.31
C SER A 59 1.29 -3.69 10.24
N PHE A 60 2.35 -2.90 10.38
CA PHE A 60 3.47 -3.15 11.28
C PHE A 60 3.01 -3.21 12.75
N LEU A 61 2.16 -2.29 13.18
CA LEU A 61 1.60 -2.31 14.54
C LEU A 61 0.76 -3.57 14.79
N ILE A 62 -0.12 -3.95 13.85
CA ILE A 62 -0.95 -5.15 13.97
C ILE A 62 -0.05 -6.39 14.09
N MET A 63 0.93 -6.53 13.20
CA MET A 63 1.86 -7.66 13.23
C MET A 63 2.76 -7.65 14.48
N GLY A 64 3.20 -6.49 14.93
CA GLY A 64 3.98 -6.33 16.16
C GLY A 64 3.23 -6.77 17.40
N VAL A 65 1.94 -6.44 17.50
CA VAL A 65 1.07 -6.90 18.59
C VAL A 65 0.91 -8.43 18.54
N ILE A 66 0.66 -9.02 17.36
CA ILE A 66 0.56 -10.47 17.22
C ILE A 66 1.86 -11.14 17.66
N LEU A 67 3.01 -10.64 17.20
CA LEU A 67 4.32 -11.19 17.55
C LEU A 67 4.57 -11.10 19.05
N ALA A 68 4.20 -10.00 19.71
CA ALA A 68 4.31 -9.87 21.15
C ALA A 68 3.43 -10.88 21.91
N LEU A 69 2.19 -11.11 21.45
CA LEU A 69 1.29 -12.11 22.04
C LEU A 69 1.80 -13.55 21.85
N VAL A 70 2.42 -13.84 20.71
CA VAL A 70 3.05 -15.14 20.45
C VAL A 70 4.32 -15.32 21.30
N TRP A 71 5.11 -14.26 21.44
CA TRP A 71 6.36 -14.28 22.20
C TRP A 71 6.15 -14.53 23.69
N ASP A 72 5.12 -13.92 24.27
CA ASP A 72 4.76 -14.07 25.69
C ASP A 72 3.87 -15.30 25.97
N GLU A 73 3.66 -16.17 24.97
CA GLU A 73 2.76 -17.34 25.03
C GLU A 73 1.29 -17.03 25.43
N SER A 74 0.95 -15.75 25.62
CA SER A 74 -0.39 -15.27 25.98
C SER A 74 -1.43 -15.55 24.90
N ILE A 75 -1.00 -15.79 23.66
CA ILE A 75 -1.86 -16.25 22.56
C ILE A 75 -2.59 -17.57 22.88
N ASP A 76 -2.04 -18.42 23.74
CA ASP A 76 -2.65 -19.71 24.11
C ASP A 76 -3.87 -19.55 25.04
N GLN A 77 -4.03 -18.38 25.66
CA GLN A 77 -5.19 -18.04 26.47
C GLN A 77 -6.33 -17.45 25.63
N VAL A 78 -6.11 -17.17 24.34
CA VAL A 78 -7.11 -16.59 23.45
C VAL A 78 -8.06 -17.69 22.92
N PRO A 79 -9.37 -17.58 23.16
CA PRO A 79 -10.34 -18.48 22.55
C PRO A 79 -10.25 -18.41 21.02
N ALA A 80 -10.24 -19.57 20.36
CA ALA A 80 -10.08 -19.66 18.91
C ALA A 80 -8.82 -18.96 18.36
N LYS A 81 -7.67 -19.14 19.05
CA LYS A 81 -6.36 -18.54 18.71
C LYS A 81 -6.02 -18.56 17.21
N ASN A 82 -6.27 -19.68 16.52
CA ASN A 82 -6.00 -19.81 15.09
C ASN A 82 -6.84 -18.83 14.27
N THR A 83 -8.13 -18.72 14.56
CA THR A 83 -9.04 -17.78 13.88
C THR A 83 -8.63 -16.35 14.15
N PHE A 84 -8.25 -16.02 15.39
CA PHE A 84 -7.75 -14.69 15.75
C PHE A 84 -6.48 -14.33 14.96
N LEU A 85 -5.48 -15.22 14.94
CA LEU A 85 -4.23 -15.02 14.21
C LEU A 85 -4.48 -14.79 12.72
N TRP A 86 -5.25 -15.65 12.06
CA TRP A 86 -5.56 -15.51 10.64
C TRP A 86 -6.35 -14.23 10.33
N THR A 87 -7.26 -13.84 11.22
CA THR A 87 -8.01 -12.58 11.08
C THR A 87 -7.09 -11.38 11.19
N ALA A 88 -6.18 -11.38 12.17
CA ALA A 88 -5.26 -10.27 12.40
C ALA A 88 -4.21 -10.17 11.28
N VAL A 89 -3.68 -11.29 10.78
CA VAL A 89 -2.80 -11.32 9.59
C VAL A 89 -3.55 -10.81 8.35
N SER A 90 -4.79 -11.27 8.14
CA SER A 90 -5.62 -10.80 7.02
C SER A 90 -5.89 -9.30 7.14
N ALA A 91 -6.18 -8.81 8.35
CA ALA A 91 -6.37 -7.39 8.62
C ALA A 91 -5.10 -6.59 8.32
N ALA A 92 -3.92 -7.06 8.74
CA ALA A 92 -2.65 -6.40 8.44
C ALA A 92 -2.38 -6.29 6.93
N ILE A 93 -2.70 -7.32 6.14
CA ILE A 93 -2.52 -7.31 4.68
C ILE A 93 -3.56 -6.42 4.00
N LEU A 94 -4.82 -6.47 4.44
CA LEU A 94 -5.92 -5.73 3.82
C LEU A 94 -5.93 -4.24 4.21
N PHE A 95 -5.42 -3.90 5.40
CA PHE A 95 -5.42 -2.53 5.92
C PHE A 95 -4.84 -1.50 4.95
N PRO A 96 -3.62 -1.64 4.38
CA PRO A 96 -3.06 -0.65 3.46
C PRO A 96 -3.86 -0.54 2.16
N ILE A 97 -4.47 -1.65 1.68
CA ILE A 97 -5.30 -1.65 0.47
C ILE A 97 -6.61 -0.88 0.73
N LEU A 98 -7.30 -1.18 1.83
CA LEU A 98 -8.55 -0.53 2.19
C LEU A 98 -8.33 0.96 2.50
N LEU A 99 -7.27 1.29 3.25
CA LEU A 99 -6.89 2.66 3.56
C LEU A 99 -6.57 3.44 2.29
N LEU A 100 -5.74 2.89 1.39
CA LEU A 100 -5.37 3.54 0.14
C LEU A 100 -6.60 3.75 -0.77
N GLY A 101 -7.48 2.75 -0.87
CA GLY A 101 -8.72 2.87 -1.61
C GLY A 101 -9.64 3.98 -1.06
N PHE A 102 -9.75 4.08 0.26
CA PHE A 102 -10.51 5.14 0.92
C PHE A 102 -9.90 6.53 0.68
N VAL A 103 -8.58 6.66 0.85
CA VAL A 103 -7.85 7.92 0.66
C VAL A 103 -7.91 8.38 -0.79
N LYS A 104 -7.67 7.50 -1.76
CA LYS A 104 -7.81 7.82 -3.20
C LYS A 104 -9.20 8.34 -3.51
N ARG A 105 -10.25 7.69 -2.97
CA ARG A 105 -11.63 8.14 -3.15
C ARG A 105 -11.85 9.54 -2.58
N LEU A 106 -11.34 9.83 -1.37
CA LEU A 106 -11.44 11.15 -0.77
C LEU A 106 -10.70 12.20 -1.60
N LEU A 107 -9.47 11.92 -2.01
CA LEU A 107 -8.66 12.85 -2.80
C LEU A 107 -9.26 13.13 -4.18
N VAL A 108 -9.81 12.12 -4.87
CA VAL A 108 -10.55 12.30 -6.13
C VAL A 108 -11.74 13.24 -5.93
N LYS A 109 -12.48 13.09 -4.82
CA LYS A 109 -13.62 13.96 -4.48
C LYS A 109 -13.18 15.38 -4.15
N ILE A 110 -12.14 15.55 -3.34
CA ILE A 110 -11.59 16.86 -2.94
C ILE A 110 -11.03 17.59 -4.18
N ALA A 111 -10.31 16.88 -5.04
CA ALA A 111 -9.75 17.40 -6.27
C ALA A 111 -10.80 17.62 -7.37
N ARG A 112 -12.09 17.32 -7.13
CA ARG A 112 -13.19 17.47 -8.10
C ARG A 112 -12.89 16.78 -9.45
N ILE A 113 -12.32 15.58 -9.37
CA ILE A 113 -12.03 14.75 -10.55
C ILE A 113 -13.27 13.92 -10.86
N GLU A 114 -14.27 14.56 -11.48
CA GLU A 114 -15.62 14.00 -11.66
C GLU A 114 -15.79 13.14 -12.93
N ARG A 115 -14.83 13.18 -13.86
CA ARG A 115 -14.89 12.42 -15.13
C ARG A 115 -14.54 10.93 -15.03
N ILE A 116 -14.26 10.42 -13.82
CA ILE A 116 -14.02 8.98 -13.63
C ILE A 116 -15.38 8.28 -13.51
N GLU A 117 -15.78 7.53 -14.54
CA GLU A 117 -17.07 6.81 -14.61
C GLU A 117 -17.31 5.85 -13.43
N ARG A 118 -16.24 5.24 -12.89
CA ARG A 118 -16.31 4.29 -11.76
C ARG A 118 -15.26 4.60 -10.69
N PRO A 119 -15.43 5.65 -9.87
CA PRO A 119 -14.40 6.13 -8.95
C PRO A 119 -14.09 5.12 -7.84
N ARG A 120 -15.07 4.29 -7.44
CA ARG A 120 -14.88 3.22 -6.44
C ARG A 120 -14.01 2.09 -6.99
N LEU A 121 -14.31 1.63 -8.21
CA LEU A 121 -13.55 0.55 -8.86
C LEU A 121 -12.12 1.00 -9.15
N TYR A 122 -11.96 2.24 -9.64
CA TYR A 122 -10.65 2.86 -9.82
C TYR A 122 -9.84 2.87 -8.51
N ALA A 123 -10.41 3.44 -7.43
CA ALA A 123 -9.67 3.60 -6.18
C ALA A 123 -9.23 2.24 -5.60
N PHE A 124 -10.09 1.23 -5.68
CA PHE A 124 -9.78 -0.12 -5.21
C PHE A 124 -8.74 -0.82 -6.09
N LEU A 125 -8.89 -0.78 -7.42
CA LEU A 125 -7.93 -1.40 -8.34
C LEU A 125 -6.57 -0.71 -8.28
N ALA A 126 -6.54 0.62 -8.26
CA ALA A 126 -5.30 1.38 -8.13
C ALA A 126 -4.61 1.08 -6.79
N ALA A 127 -5.38 0.96 -5.70
CA ALA A 127 -4.84 0.57 -4.40
C ALA A 127 -4.28 -0.85 -4.40
N PHE A 128 -5.01 -1.80 -4.97
CA PHE A 128 -4.57 -3.19 -5.08
C PHE A 128 -3.31 -3.31 -5.95
N LEU A 129 -3.32 -2.75 -7.16
CA LEU A 129 -2.19 -2.78 -8.08
C LEU A 129 -0.96 -2.08 -7.50
N PHE A 130 -1.14 -0.95 -6.79
CA PHE A 130 -0.03 -0.28 -6.11
C PHE A 130 0.61 -1.19 -5.08
N ASN A 131 -0.17 -1.79 -4.17
CA ASN A 131 0.36 -2.68 -3.13
C ASN A 131 1.03 -3.92 -3.74
N VAL A 132 0.42 -4.53 -4.75
CA VAL A 132 1.01 -5.68 -5.46
C VAL A 132 2.33 -5.28 -6.12
N PHE A 133 2.36 -4.17 -6.85
CA PHE A 133 3.56 -3.72 -7.57
C PHE A 133 4.70 -3.36 -6.63
N VAL A 134 4.38 -2.62 -5.57
CA VAL A 134 5.34 -2.14 -4.56
C VAL A 134 5.82 -3.28 -3.65
N ALA A 135 5.05 -4.36 -3.47
CA ALA A 135 5.49 -5.55 -2.74
C ALA A 135 6.31 -6.51 -3.62
N ILE A 136 5.92 -6.69 -4.89
CA ILE A 136 6.60 -7.61 -5.82
C ILE A 136 7.99 -7.11 -6.19
N ALA A 137 8.18 -5.80 -6.43
CA ALA A 137 9.49 -5.27 -6.84
C ALA A 137 10.60 -5.58 -5.81
N PRO A 138 10.42 -5.30 -4.50
CA PRO A 138 11.27 -5.80 -3.42
C PRO A 138 11.48 -7.32 -3.43
N ALA A 139 10.39 -8.09 -3.52
CA ALA A 139 10.45 -9.55 -3.41
C ALA A 139 11.25 -10.19 -4.56
N LEU A 140 11.12 -9.69 -5.78
CA LEU A 140 11.91 -10.15 -6.93
C LEU A 140 13.39 -9.88 -6.70
N VAL A 141 13.75 -8.67 -6.24
CA VAL A 141 15.15 -8.35 -5.95
C VAL A 141 15.71 -9.23 -4.83
N SER A 142 14.94 -9.48 -3.77
CA SER A 142 15.35 -10.40 -2.70
C SER A 142 15.51 -11.86 -3.17
N TYR A 143 14.78 -12.30 -4.19
CA TYR A 143 14.88 -13.66 -4.73
C TYR A 143 16.10 -13.85 -5.63
N PHE A 144 16.45 -12.84 -6.43
CA PHE A 144 17.53 -12.93 -7.43
C PHE A 144 18.91 -12.48 -6.94
N VAL A 145 19.00 -11.80 -5.80
CA VAL A 145 20.26 -11.23 -5.26
C VAL A 145 20.73 -11.99 -4.03
#